data_AF-A0A382WPN1-F1
#
_entry.id   AF-A0A382WPN1-F1
#
_cell.length_a   1.000
_cell.length_b   1.000
_cell.length_c   1.000
_cell.angle_alpha   90.00
_cell.angle_beta   90.00
_cell.angle_gamma   90.00
#
_symmetry.space_group_name_H-M   'P 1'
#
loop_
_entity.id
_entity.type
_entity.pdbx_description
1 polymer ?
#
loop_
_entity_poly.entity_id
_entity_poly.type
_entity_poly.pdbx_seq_one_letter_code
_entity_poly.pdbx_strand_id
1 'polypeptide(L)'
;MATKKILRFPGAYNPLTAKLIEEIGYDGVYVSGGVMSNDLGYPDIGLTTLKDVSNRSNQIARVTNLPTIVDIDTGFKSCTETIKTFENYGIVAVHIEDQIERKRCGHLDNKELITKDEMIKKIQRCFSSRKDNNFKIIARSDAKNVEGLD
;
A
#
# COMPACT_ATOMS: atom_id res chain seq x y z
N MET A 1 4.14 -11.82 -21.13
CA MET A 1 2.72 -11.55 -21.43
C MET A 1 1.95 -11.63 -20.13
N ALA A 2 1.04 -10.69 -19.85
CA ALA A 2 0.18 -10.77 -18.68
C ALA A 2 -0.80 -11.94 -18.85
N THR A 3 -0.87 -12.84 -17.88
CA THR A 3 -1.84 -13.94 -17.88
C THR A 3 -3.20 -13.38 -17.43
N LYS A 4 -4.32 -13.88 -17.97
CA LYS A 4 -5.67 -13.52 -17.48
C LYS A 4 -6.00 -14.13 -16.10
N LYS A 5 -4.99 -14.63 -15.39
CA LYS A 5 -5.15 -15.27 -14.08
C LYS A 5 -5.31 -14.19 -13.01
N ILE A 6 -6.36 -14.29 -12.21
CA ILE A 6 -6.49 -13.49 -10.98
C ILE A 6 -5.47 -14.02 -9.97
N LEU A 7 -4.58 -13.15 -9.50
CA LEU A 7 -3.59 -13.48 -8.48
C LEU A 7 -4.18 -13.28 -7.08
N ARG A 8 -3.79 -14.14 -6.14
CA ARG A 8 -4.31 -14.14 -4.77
C ARG A 8 -3.24 -13.59 -3.82
N PHE A 9 -3.54 -12.43 -3.24
CA PHE A 9 -2.67 -11.71 -2.29
C PHE A 9 -3.40 -11.52 -0.95
N PRO A 10 -3.50 -12.57 -0.11
CA PRO A 10 -4.08 -12.44 1.23
C PRO A 10 -3.26 -11.49 2.13
N GLY A 11 -3.94 -10.88 3.10
CA GLY A 11 -3.32 -9.95 4.04
C GLY A 11 -2.49 -10.67 5.12
N ALA A 12 -1.23 -10.28 5.31
CA ALA A 12 -0.43 -10.65 6.47
C ALA A 12 -0.36 -9.48 7.46
N TYR A 13 -0.73 -9.74 8.71
CA TYR A 13 -0.61 -8.76 9.79
C TYR A 13 0.63 -8.96 10.65
N ASN A 14 1.30 -10.12 10.53
CA ASN A 14 2.57 -10.43 11.19
C ASN A 14 3.41 -11.41 10.34
N PRO A 15 4.70 -11.62 10.69
CA PRO A 15 5.59 -12.50 9.93
C PRO A 15 5.13 -13.96 9.87
N LEU A 16 4.55 -14.49 10.95
CA LEU A 16 4.09 -15.89 10.99
C LEU A 16 2.97 -16.13 9.97
N THR A 17 2.06 -15.17 9.81
CA THR A 17 0.98 -15.22 8.81
C THR A 17 1.55 -15.25 7.40
N ALA A 18 2.61 -14.50 7.12
CA ALA A 18 3.26 -14.51 5.81
C ALA A 18 3.87 -15.87 5.46
N LYS A 19 4.51 -16.55 6.43
CA LYS A 19 5.02 -17.92 6.25
C LYS A 19 3.89 -18.90 5.93
N LEU A 20 2.77 -18.80 6.65
CA LEU A 20 1.60 -19.63 6.40
C LEU A 20 1.00 -19.38 5.00
N ILE A 21 0.93 -18.11 4.57
CA ILE A 21 0.48 -17.74 3.23
C ILE A 21 1.36 -18.39 2.15
N GLU A 22 2.68 -18.38 2.34
CA GLU A 22 3.62 -19.06 1.43
C GLU A 22 3.45 -20.57 1.42
N GLU A 23 3.35 -21.21 2.59
CA GLU A 23 3.17 -22.67 2.73
C GLU A 23 1.88 -23.16 2.05
N ILE A 24 0.81 -22.37 2.06
CA ILE A 24 -0.45 -22.69 1.38
C ILE A 24 -0.32 -22.57 -0.15
N GLY A 25 0.68 -21.84 -0.66
CA GLY A 25 0.90 -21.66 -2.10
C GLY A 25 0.08 -20.52 -2.72
N TYR A 26 -0.06 -19.39 -2.02
CA TYR A 26 -0.61 -18.16 -2.59
C TYR A 26 0.38 -17.46 -3.54
N ASP A 27 -0.12 -16.49 -4.31
CA ASP A 27 0.67 -15.81 -5.35
C ASP A 27 1.49 -14.62 -4.79
N GLY A 28 1.15 -14.14 -3.59
CA GLY A 28 1.78 -12.99 -2.96
C GLY A 28 1.25 -12.68 -1.56
N VAL A 29 1.81 -11.65 -0.92
CA VAL A 29 1.39 -11.16 0.40
C VAL A 29 0.97 -9.70 0.30
N TYR A 30 -0.08 -9.32 1.02
CA TYR A 30 -0.52 -7.94 1.14
C TYR A 30 -0.36 -7.43 2.57
N VAL A 31 0.09 -6.19 2.74
CA VAL A 31 0.14 -5.48 4.03
C VAL A 31 -0.88 -4.34 4.00
N SER A 32 -1.92 -4.47 4.82
CA SER A 32 -3.05 -3.54 4.87
C SER A 32 -2.79 -2.37 5.83
N GLY A 33 -2.97 -1.12 5.38
CA GLY A 33 -2.81 0.07 6.21
C GLY A 33 -3.80 0.12 7.38
N GLY A 34 -5.05 -0.28 7.14
CA GLY A 34 -6.07 -0.38 8.18
C GLY A 34 -5.76 -1.43 9.25
N VAL A 35 -5.23 -2.59 8.86
CA VAL A 35 -4.79 -3.60 9.83
C VAL A 35 -3.56 -3.12 10.62
N MET A 36 -2.63 -2.40 9.97
CA MET A 36 -1.49 -1.79 10.67
C MET A 36 -1.93 -0.74 11.68
N SER A 37 -2.89 0.11 11.32
CA SER A 37 -3.48 1.08 12.25
C SER A 37 -4.09 0.38 13.46
N ASN A 38 -4.90 -0.65 13.24
CA ASN A 38 -5.56 -1.40 14.31
C ASN A 38 -4.56 -2.16 15.20
N ASP A 39 -3.51 -2.75 14.64
CA ASP A 39 -2.43 -3.42 15.39
C ASP A 39 -1.72 -2.47 16.37
N LEU A 40 -1.66 -1.18 16.01
CA LEU A 40 -1.09 -0.10 16.85
C LEU A 40 -2.12 0.54 17.79
N GLY A 41 -3.37 0.06 17.79
CA GLY A 41 -4.45 0.64 18.60
C GLY A 41 -4.99 1.97 18.05
N TYR A 42 -4.74 2.27 16.77
CA TYR A 42 -5.25 3.46 16.09
C TYR A 42 -6.44 3.15 15.20
N PRO A 43 -7.40 4.09 15.06
CA PRO A 43 -8.33 4.04 13.95
C PRO A 43 -7.61 4.31 12.61
N ASP A 44 -8.12 3.70 11.54
CA ASP A 44 -7.59 3.88 10.18
C ASP A 44 -7.99 5.23 9.56
N ILE A 45 -7.39 6.30 10.08
CA ILE A 45 -7.64 7.69 9.67
C ILE A 45 -6.34 8.46 9.34
N GLY A 46 -5.31 7.73 8.89
CA GLY A 46 -4.01 8.31 8.52
C GLY A 46 -3.17 8.78 9.71
N LEU A 47 -3.26 8.10 10.86
CA LEU A 47 -2.42 8.36 12.03
C LEU A 47 -1.07 7.64 11.97
N THR A 48 -1.00 6.54 11.23
CA THR A 48 0.22 5.76 11.06
C THR A 48 1.29 6.53 10.30
N THR A 49 2.54 6.38 10.73
CA THR A 49 3.69 6.99 10.07
C THR A 49 4.36 6.03 9.09
N LEU A 50 5.23 6.56 8.22
CA LEU A 50 6.10 5.75 7.37
C LEU A 50 6.88 4.72 8.20
N LYS A 51 7.41 5.11 9.37
CA LYS A 51 8.18 4.22 10.24
C LYS A 51 7.32 3.07 10.75
N ASP A 52 6.08 3.34 11.15
CA ASP A 52 5.17 2.32 11.67
C ASP A 52 4.90 1.25 10.61
N VAL A 53 4.46 1.67 9.43
CA VAL A 53 4.08 0.77 8.34
C VAL A 53 5.30 0.07 7.73
N SER A 54 6.40 0.79 7.51
CA SER A 54 7.61 0.21 6.90
C SER A 54 8.30 -0.80 7.81
N ASN A 55 8.33 -0.59 9.13
CA ASN A 55 8.90 -1.55 10.07
C ASN A 55 8.15 -2.88 10.04
N ARG A 56 6.82 -2.85 10.12
CA ARG A 56 6.03 -4.10 10.07
C ARG A 56 6.13 -4.77 8.70
N SER A 57 6.10 -3.97 7.63
CA SER A 57 6.26 -4.48 6.25
C SER A 57 7.60 -5.19 6.05
N ASN A 58 8.70 -4.64 6.57
CA ASN A 58 10.01 -5.29 6.54
C ASN A 58 10.01 -6.63 7.31
N GLN A 59 9.41 -6.66 8.50
CA GLN A 59 9.31 -7.89 9.29
C GLN A 59 8.53 -8.99 8.56
N ILE A 60 7.49 -8.61 7.81
CA ILE A 60 6.66 -9.51 6.99
C ILE A 60 7.43 -9.98 5.76
N ALA A 61 7.98 -9.06 4.97
CA ALA A 61 8.62 -9.37 3.70
C ALA A 61 9.88 -10.22 3.89
N ARG A 62 10.67 -9.99 4.94
CA ARG A 62 11.93 -10.73 5.17
C ARG A 62 11.77 -12.22 5.46
N VAL A 63 10.55 -12.69 5.77
CA VAL A 63 10.31 -14.10 6.15
C VAL A 63 9.61 -14.93 5.07
N THR A 64 9.32 -14.32 3.91
CA THR A 64 8.68 -14.99 2.79
C THR A 64 9.40 -14.69 1.47
N ASN A 65 9.39 -15.66 0.54
CA ASN A 65 9.87 -15.42 -0.82
C ASN A 65 8.79 -14.85 -1.75
N LEU A 66 7.57 -14.70 -1.26
CA LEU A 66 6.45 -14.19 -2.04
C LEU A 66 6.55 -12.66 -2.26
N PRO A 67 6.11 -12.16 -3.43
CA PRO A 67 6.03 -10.72 -3.67
C PRO A 67 5.10 -10.07 -2.64
N THR A 68 5.61 -9.04 -1.95
CA THR A 68 4.84 -8.30 -0.94
C THR A 68 4.38 -6.95 -1.50
N ILE A 69 3.09 -6.65 -1.35
CA ILE A 69 2.45 -5.37 -1.70
C ILE A 69 2.06 -4.65 -0.42
N VAL A 70 2.33 -3.35 -0.34
CA VAL A 70 2.02 -2.53 0.85
C VAL A 70 1.07 -1.39 0.53
N ASP A 71 0.09 -1.19 1.41
CA ASP A 71 -0.71 0.03 1.48
C ASP A 71 0.08 1.18 2.07
N ILE A 72 0.25 2.26 1.30
CA ILE A 72 0.97 3.47 1.77
C ILE A 72 0.04 4.66 1.95
N ASP A 73 -1.28 4.43 2.04
CA ASP A 73 -2.30 5.47 2.14
C ASP A 73 -2.06 6.55 1.06
N THR A 74 -1.87 7.80 1.47
CA THR A 74 -1.63 8.95 0.59
C THR A 74 -0.16 9.19 0.28
N GLY A 75 0.74 8.27 0.65
CA GLY A 75 2.19 8.33 0.41
C GLY A 75 3.03 8.88 1.57
N PHE A 76 2.41 9.07 2.75
CA PHE A 76 2.99 9.74 3.91
C PHE A 76 3.52 11.15 3.54
N LYS A 77 4.46 11.70 4.33
CA LYS A 77 4.99 13.06 4.12
C LYS A 77 5.85 13.24 2.87
N SER A 78 6.37 12.15 2.29
CA SER A 78 7.31 12.22 1.16
C SER A 78 7.28 10.94 0.33
N CYS A 79 6.68 11.01 -0.87
CA CYS A 79 6.74 9.94 -1.88
C CYS A 79 8.17 9.38 -2.05
N THR A 80 9.16 10.26 -2.13
CA THR A 80 10.54 9.84 -2.40
C THR A 80 11.15 9.04 -1.26
N GLU A 81 10.90 9.45 -0.01
CA GLU A 81 11.37 8.72 1.16
C GLU A 81 10.62 7.40 1.31
N THR A 82 9.30 7.43 1.14
CA THR A 82 8.41 6.27 1.18
C THR A 82 8.86 5.18 0.21
N ILE A 83 8.98 5.51 -1.08
CA ILE A 83 9.35 4.53 -2.12
C ILE A 83 10.73 3.95 -1.87
N LYS A 84 11.73 4.79 -1.58
CA LYS A 84 13.09 4.31 -1.28
C LYS A 84 13.13 3.39 -0.06
N THR A 85 12.32 3.68 0.96
CA THR A 85 12.26 2.87 2.19
C THR A 85 11.69 1.48 1.90
N PHE A 86 10.54 1.40 1.24
CA PHE A 86 9.90 0.12 0.94
C PHE A 86 10.71 -0.71 -0.05
N GLU A 87 11.29 -0.08 -1.08
CA GLU A 87 12.16 -0.76 -2.03
C GLU A 87 13.40 -1.35 -1.35
N ASN A 88 14.04 -0.61 -0.43
CA ASN A 88 15.17 -1.13 0.36
C ASN A 88 14.79 -2.31 1.27
N TYR A 89 13.50 -2.47 1.61
CA TYR A 89 12.98 -3.57 2.42
C TYR A 89 12.49 -4.77 1.59
N GLY A 90 12.77 -4.77 0.29
CA GLY A 90 12.40 -5.88 -0.60
C GLY A 90 10.91 -5.93 -0.95
N ILE A 91 10.17 -4.84 -0.71
CA ILE A 91 8.79 -4.70 -1.19
C ILE A 91 8.81 -4.51 -2.71
N VAL A 92 7.89 -5.18 -3.41
CA VAL A 92 7.88 -5.15 -4.89
C VAL A 92 6.83 -4.20 -5.45
N ALA A 93 5.84 -3.82 -4.64
CA ALA A 93 4.84 -2.84 -5.03
C ALA A 93 4.23 -2.14 -3.83
N VAL A 94 3.73 -0.93 -4.08
CA VAL A 94 2.87 -0.21 -3.15
C VAL A 94 1.61 0.24 -3.87
N HIS A 95 0.53 0.45 -3.13
CA HIS A 95 -0.61 1.21 -3.65
C HIS A 95 -0.81 2.51 -2.87
N ILE A 96 -1.16 3.56 -3.61
CA ILE A 96 -1.32 4.94 -3.13
C ILE A 96 -2.68 5.48 -3.55
N GLU A 97 -3.34 6.24 -2.67
CA GLU A 97 -4.69 6.74 -2.87
C GLU A 97 -4.80 8.26 -3.07
N ASP A 98 -5.93 8.66 -3.67
CA ASP A 98 -6.31 10.03 -4.05
C ASP A 98 -7.09 10.78 -2.97
N GLN A 99 -7.14 10.25 -1.74
CA GLN A 99 -7.67 11.01 -0.60
C GLN A 99 -6.73 12.14 -0.18
N ILE A 100 -7.29 13.14 0.50
CA ILE A 100 -6.52 14.17 1.21
C ILE A 100 -5.70 13.56 2.37
N GLU A 101 -4.72 14.31 2.88
CA GLU A 101 -4.02 13.92 4.11
C GLU A 101 -4.99 13.82 5.30
N ARG A 102 -4.72 12.88 6.24
CA ARG A 102 -5.71 12.37 7.21
C ARG A 102 -6.93 11.76 6.51
N LYS A 103 -6.64 10.86 5.57
CA LYS A 103 -7.63 10.03 4.86
C LYS A 103 -8.57 9.32 5.82
N ARG A 104 -9.69 8.85 5.29
CA ARG A 104 -10.61 7.93 6.00
C ARG A 104 -10.51 6.55 5.40
N CYS A 105 -10.82 5.53 6.19
CA CYS A 105 -10.99 4.17 5.67
C CYS A 105 -11.97 4.18 4.47
N GLY A 106 -11.63 3.44 3.40
CA GLY A 106 -12.39 3.42 2.15
C GLY A 106 -13.85 2.98 2.28
N HIS A 107 -14.22 2.34 3.41
CA HIS A 107 -15.58 1.91 3.74
C HIS A 107 -16.40 2.95 4.52
N LEU A 108 -15.82 4.11 4.85
CA LEU A 108 -16.49 5.17 5.62
C LEU A 108 -16.98 6.30 4.72
N ASP A 109 -18.03 6.99 5.15
CA ASP A 109 -18.59 8.17 4.50
C ASP A 109 -17.73 9.43 4.72
N ASN A 110 -18.02 10.47 3.92
CA ASN A 110 -17.39 11.79 3.96
C ASN A 110 -15.89 11.77 3.66
N LYS A 111 -15.51 11.06 2.59
CA LYS A 111 -14.15 11.09 2.04
C LYS A 111 -13.97 12.34 1.19
N GLU A 112 -12.79 12.95 1.31
CA GLU A 112 -12.39 14.10 0.51
C GLU A 112 -11.19 13.69 -0.35
N LEU A 113 -11.23 14.07 -1.62
CA LEU A 113 -10.24 13.70 -2.61
C LEU A 113 -9.42 14.92 -3.02
N ILE A 114 -8.16 14.69 -3.35
CA ILE A 114 -7.37 15.66 -4.10
C ILE A 114 -7.84 15.68 -5.56
N THR A 115 -7.51 16.74 -6.28
CA THR A 115 -7.83 16.81 -7.71
C THR A 115 -7.11 15.72 -8.51
N LYS A 116 -7.67 15.34 -9.66
CA LYS A 116 -7.03 14.43 -10.61
C LYS A 116 -5.60 14.85 -10.97
N ASP A 117 -5.38 16.15 -11.21
CA ASP A 117 -4.06 16.69 -11.55
C ASP A 117 -3.06 16.55 -10.41
N GLU A 118 -3.49 16.74 -9.16
CA GLU A 118 -2.67 16.49 -7.99
C GLU A 118 -2.34 15.01 -7.83
N MET A 119 -3.29 14.11 -8.07
CA MET A 119 -3.05 12.67 -8.01
C MET A 119 -2.06 12.22 -9.10
N ILE A 120 -2.17 12.74 -10.32
CA ILE A 120 -1.21 12.50 -11.40
C ILE A 120 0.20 12.93 -10.96
N LYS A 121 0.36 14.13 -10.41
CA LYS A 121 1.65 14.63 -9.91
C LYS A 121 2.20 13.75 -8.78
N LYS A 122 1.34 13.30 -7.87
CA LYS A 122 1.68 12.39 -6.77
C LYS A 122 2.23 11.05 -7.30
N ILE A 123 1.49 10.42 -8.22
CA ILE A 123 1.91 9.16 -8.87
C ILE A 123 3.23 9.35 -9.59
N GLN A 124 3.40 10.43 -10.38
CA GLN A 124 4.64 10.72 -11.11
C GLN A 124 5.83 10.86 -10.16
N ARG A 125 5.66 11.56 -9.03
CA ARG A 125 6.71 11.74 -8.02
C ARG A 125 7.10 10.43 -7.35
N CYS A 126 6.12 9.61 -7.00
CA CYS A 126 6.38 8.28 -6.44
C CYS A 126 7.06 7.37 -7.48
N PHE A 127 6.59 7.37 -8.73
CA PHE A 127 7.14 6.55 -9.82
C PHE A 127 8.59 6.91 -10.16
N SER A 128 8.93 8.20 -10.19
CA SER A 128 10.30 8.68 -10.46
C SER A 128 11.28 8.44 -9.31
N SER A 129 10.77 8.09 -8.12
CA SER A 129 11.60 7.85 -6.94
C SER A 129 12.13 6.41 -6.83
N ARG A 130 11.61 5.49 -7.65
CA ARG A 130 12.02 4.08 -7.69
C ARG A 130 13.43 3.95 -8.28
N LYS A 131 14.23 2.99 -7.81
CA LYS A 131 15.50 2.61 -8.45
C LYS A 131 15.33 1.37 -9.33
N ASP A 132 14.53 0.41 -8.89
CA ASP A 132 14.18 -0.79 -9.62
C ASP A 132 13.04 -0.51 -10.58
N ASN A 133 13.30 -0.74 -11.87
CA ASN A 133 12.31 -0.61 -12.93
C ASN A 133 11.13 -1.59 -12.77
N ASN A 134 11.31 -2.68 -12.02
CA ASN A 134 10.27 -3.68 -11.75
C ASN A 134 9.34 -3.30 -10.60
N PHE A 135 9.76 -2.40 -9.68
CA PHE A 135 8.92 -1.97 -8.58
C PHE A 135 7.64 -1.29 -9.10
N LYS A 136 6.47 -1.68 -8.58
CA LYS A 136 5.18 -1.18 -9.10
C LYS A 136 4.57 -0.13 -8.17
N ILE A 137 4.01 0.93 -8.79
CA ILE A 137 3.11 1.87 -8.13
C ILE A 137 1.71 1.56 -8.62
N ILE A 138 0.83 1.17 -7.71
CA ILE A 138 -0.58 0.89 -7.97
C ILE A 138 -1.36 2.14 -7.54
N ALA A 139 -2.12 2.75 -8.45
CA ALA A 139 -3.01 3.84 -8.09
C ALA A 139 -4.35 3.27 -7.61
N ARG A 140 -4.75 3.61 -6.39
CA ARG A 140 -6.09 3.36 -5.85
C ARG A 140 -6.88 4.66 -5.90
N SER A 141 -8.16 4.58 -6.26
CA SER A 141 -9.06 5.73 -6.26
C SER A 141 -10.29 5.44 -5.43
N ASP A 142 -10.66 6.38 -4.57
CA ASP A 142 -11.91 6.37 -3.81
C ASP A 142 -13.04 7.17 -4.49
N ALA A 143 -12.79 7.72 -5.69
CA ALA A 143 -13.70 8.55 -6.48
C ALA A 143 -15.08 7.93 -6.71
N LYS A 144 -15.18 6.60 -6.87
CA LYS A 144 -16.48 5.93 -7.08
C LYS A 144 -17.55 6.32 -6.05
N ASN A 145 -17.16 6.45 -4.79
CA ASN A 145 -18.09 6.73 -3.70
C ASN A 145 -18.30 8.23 -3.46
N VAL A 146 -17.50 9.09 -4.09
CA VAL A 146 -17.53 10.55 -3.90
C VAL A 146 -18.11 11.25 -5.13
N GLU A 147 -17.70 10.82 -6.32
CA GLU A 147 -17.98 11.46 -7.61
C GLU A 147 -18.91 10.61 -8.50
N GLY A 148 -19.01 9.30 -8.26
CA GLY A 148 -19.76 8.37 -9.10
C GLY A 148 -18.84 7.47 -9.95
N LEU A 149 -19.42 6.64 -10.82
CA LEU A 149 -18.67 5.64 -11.57
C LEU A 149 -17.99 6.18 -12.84
N ASP A 150 -18.54 7.25 -13.43
CA ASP A 150 -18.10 7.85 -14.69
C ASP A 150 -16.91 8.81 -14.49
#